data_AF-A0A2W2JJZ5-F1
#
_entry.id   AF-A0A2W2JJZ5-F1
#
_cell.length_a   1.000
_cell.length_b   1.000
_cell.length_c   1.000
_cell.angle_alpha   90.00
_cell.angle_beta   90.00
_cell.angle_gamma   90.00
#
_symmetry.space_group_name_H-M   'P 1'
#
loop_
_entity.id
_entity.type
_entity.pdbx_description
1 polymer ?
#
loop_
_entity_poly.entity_id
_entity_poly.type
_entity_poly.pdbx_seq_one_letter_code
_entity_poly.pdbx_strand_id
1 'polypeptide(L)'
;MRNIVALPGAIARGGQLSVAVEGCRNGGVVESRAFPRTPLRPVNAFGERARGIATVRENIHPGTYAIRAECDGRRLVRPGAFTVVGGVRGGVGGGTVTGAAPADMAIGGGLLAAGTVGGGVFWLRRRTGKRV
;
A
#
# COMPACT_ATOMS: atom_id res chain seq x y z
N MET A 1 -21.76 -5.21 5.38
CA MET A 1 -20.39 -5.26 5.90
C MET A 1 -20.05 -6.68 6.31
N ARG A 2 -18.93 -7.20 5.82
CA ARG A 2 -18.47 -8.58 6.08
C ARG A 2 -17.08 -8.62 6.70
N ASN A 3 -16.16 -7.82 6.18
CA ASN A 3 -14.77 -7.84 6.58
C ASN A 3 -14.12 -6.46 6.48
N ILE A 4 -13.09 -6.22 7.29
CA ILE A 4 -12.23 -5.03 7.25
C ILE A 4 -10.80 -5.52 7.10
N VAL A 5 -10.09 -5.08 6.07
CA VAL A 5 -8.69 -5.41 5.83
C VAL A 5 -7.87 -4.13 5.91
N ALA A 6 -6.81 -4.16 6.70
CA ALA A 6 -5.88 -3.05 6.83
C ALA A 6 -4.48 -3.53 6.43
N LEU A 7 -3.84 -2.81 5.53
CA LEU A 7 -2.52 -3.12 4.99
C LEU A 7 -1.66 -1.86 5.01
N PRO A 8 -0.43 -1.91 5.54
CA PRO A 8 0.20 -3.05 6.22
C PRO A 8 -0.37 -3.30 7.62
N GLY A 9 -0.22 -4.52 8.15
CA GLY A 9 -0.65 -4.88 9.51
C GLY A 9 0.23 -4.28 10.62
N ALA A 10 1.43 -3.80 10.28
CA ALA A 10 2.33 -3.07 11.16
C ALA A 10 2.81 -1.81 10.43
N ILE A 11 2.78 -0.66 11.11
CA ILE A 11 3.10 0.64 10.51
C ILE A 11 3.76 1.58 11.50
N ALA A 12 4.69 2.42 11.03
CA ALA A 12 5.29 3.47 11.83
C ALA A 12 4.34 4.68 11.97
N ARG A 13 4.60 5.53 12.97
CA ARG A 13 3.94 6.83 13.13
C ARG A 13 4.18 7.69 11.89
N GLY A 14 3.17 8.43 11.42
CA GLY A 14 3.23 9.19 10.16
C GLY A 14 3.08 8.35 8.89
N GLY A 15 3.06 7.01 9.00
CA GLY A 15 2.88 6.13 7.85
C GLY A 15 1.45 6.16 7.30
N GLN A 16 1.31 5.78 6.03
CA GLN A 16 0.01 5.58 5.38
C GLN A 16 -0.37 4.10 5.38
N LEU A 17 -1.57 3.78 5.85
CA LEU A 17 -2.17 2.46 5.70
C LEU A 17 -3.35 2.52 4.74
N SER A 18 -3.51 1.46 3.97
CA SER A 18 -4.69 1.22 3.17
C SER A 18 -5.71 0.42 3.95
N VAL A 19 -6.93 0.93 4.04
CA VAL A 19 -8.06 0.25 4.65
C VAL A 19 -9.07 -0.09 3.57
N ALA A 20 -9.44 -1.37 3.49
CA ALA A 20 -10.48 -1.88 2.61
C ALA A 20 -11.60 -2.51 3.44
N VAL A 21 -12.85 -2.26 3.05
CA VAL A 21 -14.04 -2.77 3.72
C VAL A 21 -14.93 -3.46 2.71
N GLU A 22 -15.33 -4.69 3.04
CA GLU A 22 -16.23 -5.49 2.22
C GLU A 22 -17.69 -5.29 2.63
N GLY A 23 -18.56 -5.11 1.64
CA GLY A 23 -19.99 -4.85 1.80
C GLY A 23 -20.30 -3.40 2.18
N CYS A 24 -19.62 -2.44 1.54
CA CYS A 24 -19.74 -0.99 1.70
C CYS A 24 -20.03 -0.34 0.33
N ARG A 25 -21.30 -0.44 -0.13
CA ARG A 25 -21.69 -0.16 -1.54
C ARG A 25 -21.65 1.30 -1.93
N ASN A 26 -22.15 2.19 -1.08
CA ASN A 26 -22.17 3.62 -1.38
C ASN A 26 -20.93 4.34 -0.86
N GLY A 27 -19.89 3.58 -0.49
CA GLY A 27 -18.77 4.10 0.29
C GLY A 27 -19.14 4.31 1.77
N GLY A 28 -18.29 5.03 2.48
CA GLY A 28 -18.44 5.20 3.92
C GLY A 28 -17.26 5.95 4.52
N VAL A 29 -17.09 5.82 5.83
CA VAL A 29 -15.94 6.38 6.55
C VAL A 29 -15.31 5.32 7.43
N VAL A 30 -14.00 5.40 7.59
CA VAL A 30 -13.26 4.62 8.58
C VAL A 30 -12.60 5.55 9.58
N GLU A 31 -12.50 5.09 10.81
CA GLU A 31 -11.83 5.83 11.87
C GLU A 31 -11.14 4.88 12.84
N SER A 32 -10.12 5.41 13.49
CA SER A 32 -9.38 4.71 14.54
C SER A 32 -8.86 5.72 15.55
N ARG A 33 -8.41 5.25 16.72
CA ARG A 33 -7.65 6.10 17.63
C ARG A 33 -6.29 6.51 17.06
N ALA A 34 -5.78 5.80 16.05
CA ALA A 34 -4.50 6.10 15.43
C ALA A 34 -4.57 7.03 14.20
N PHE A 35 -5.74 7.25 13.59
CA PHE A 35 -5.91 8.10 12.41
C PHE A 35 -7.30 8.79 12.38
N PRO A 36 -7.45 9.97 11.77
CA PRO A 36 -8.74 10.68 11.70
C PRO A 36 -9.77 9.98 10.79
N ARG A 37 -11.03 10.42 10.88
CA ARG A 37 -12.09 9.95 9.98
C ARG A 37 -11.67 10.10 8.51
N THR A 38 -11.58 8.98 7.81
CA THR A 38 -11.08 8.87 6.44
C THR A 38 -12.21 8.36 5.55
N PRO A 39 -12.53 9.03 4.43
CA PRO A 39 -13.56 8.55 3.52
C PRO A 39 -13.11 7.29 2.77
N LEU A 40 -14.03 6.34 2.62
CA LEU A 40 -13.90 5.18 1.76
C LEU A 40 -14.56 5.45 0.41
N ARG A 41 -13.86 5.10 -0.66
CA ARG A 41 -14.38 5.13 -2.03
C ARG A 41 -14.63 3.72 -2.53
N PRO A 42 -15.76 3.43 -3.20
CA PRO A 42 -15.98 2.15 -3.87
C PRO A 42 -14.85 1.90 -4.87
N VAL A 43 -14.28 0.69 -4.86
CA VAL A 43 -13.18 0.31 -5.77
C VAL A 43 -13.64 -0.60 -6.91
N ASN A 44 -14.83 -1.21 -6.80
CA ASN A 44 -15.41 -2.00 -7.87
C ASN A 44 -16.76 -1.41 -8.32
N ALA A 45 -17.12 -1.65 -9.58
CA ALA A 45 -18.36 -1.17 -10.19
C ALA A 45 -19.62 -1.67 -9.47
N PHE A 46 -19.53 -2.80 -8.78
CA PHE A 46 -20.62 -3.40 -8.02
C PHE A 46 -20.70 -2.92 -6.56
N GLY A 47 -19.79 -2.04 -6.12
CA GLY A 47 -19.74 -1.49 -4.75
C GLY A 47 -19.50 -2.54 -3.65
N GLU A 48 -19.12 -3.76 -3.97
CA GLU A 48 -18.91 -4.78 -2.95
C GLU A 48 -17.71 -4.46 -2.06
N ARG A 49 -16.76 -3.64 -2.52
CA ARG A 49 -15.58 -3.23 -1.75
C ARG A 49 -15.38 -1.73 -1.83
N ALA A 50 -15.05 -1.13 -0.69
CA ALA A 50 -14.64 0.27 -0.60
C ALA A 50 -13.26 0.38 0.05
N ARG A 51 -12.42 1.29 -0.44
CA ARG A 51 -11.03 1.49 -0.02
C ARG A 51 -10.77 2.96 0.32
N GLY A 52 -9.92 3.19 1.31
CA GLY A 52 -9.41 4.50 1.67
C GLY A 52 -7.95 4.41 2.14
N ILE A 53 -7.24 5.54 2.05
CA ILE A 53 -5.87 5.68 2.56
C ILE A 53 -5.95 6.53 3.83
N ALA A 54 -5.53 5.95 4.95
CA ALA A 54 -5.52 6.61 6.24
C ALA A 54 -4.07 6.87 6.68
N THR A 55 -3.80 8.09 7.15
CA THR A 55 -2.49 8.47 7.67
C THR A 55 -2.47 8.33 9.19
N VAL A 56 -1.52 7.57 9.71
CA VAL A 56 -1.33 7.39 11.16
C VAL A 56 -0.77 8.67 11.76
N ARG A 57 -1.35 9.12 12.86
CA ARG A 57 -0.88 10.29 13.61
C ARG A 57 0.57 10.12 14.08
N GLU A 58 1.34 11.19 14.04
CA GLU A 58 2.74 11.19 14.49
C GLU A 58 2.88 11.08 16.02
N ASN A 59 1.90 11.62 16.76
CA ASN A 59 1.87 11.65 18.22
C ASN A 59 1.09 10.48 18.85
N ILE A 60 0.94 9.37 18.13
CA ILE A 60 0.27 8.18 18.65
C ILE A 60 1.26 7.27 19.39
N HIS A 61 0.79 6.62 20.46
CA HIS A 61 1.60 5.64 21.19
C HIS A 61 1.76 4.34 20.37
N PRO A 62 2.89 3.63 20.48
CA PRO A 62 3.01 2.29 19.94
C PRO A 62 1.97 1.34 20.55
N GLY A 63 1.40 0.45 19.74
CA GLY A 63 0.42 -0.51 20.20
C GLY A 63 -0.55 -0.97 19.12
N THR A 64 -1.44 -1.89 19.49
CA THR A 64 -2.43 -2.46 18.57
C THR A 64 -3.71 -1.63 18.57
N TYR A 65 -4.19 -1.28 17.36
CA TYR A 65 -5.34 -0.41 17.16
C TYR A 65 -6.48 -1.12 16.44
N ALA A 66 -7.70 -0.85 16.91
CA ALA A 66 -8.93 -1.27 16.23
C ALA A 66 -9.30 -0.26 15.14
N ILE A 67 -9.99 -0.73 14.10
CA ILE A 67 -10.59 0.13 13.08
C ILE A 67 -12.11 0.00 13.17
N ARG A 68 -12.79 1.14 13.14
CA ARG A 68 -14.24 1.23 13.00
C ARG A 68 -14.56 1.70 11.59
N ALA A 69 -15.40 0.95 10.90
CA ALA A 69 -15.97 1.33 9.62
C ALA A 69 -17.45 1.68 9.80
N GLU A 70 -17.90 2.72 9.13
CA GLU A 70 -19.29 3.17 9.08
C GLU A 70 -19.68 3.36 7.60
N CYS A 71 -20.63 2.55 7.12
CA CYS A 71 -21.15 2.61 5.74
C CYS A 71 -22.66 2.49 5.80
N ASP A 72 -23.37 3.40 5.14
CA ASP A 72 -24.83 3.39 5.05
C ASP A 72 -25.53 3.22 6.42
N GLY A 73 -25.01 3.90 7.46
CA GLY A 73 -25.52 3.81 8.83
C GLY A 73 -25.20 2.51 9.59
N ARG A 74 -24.56 1.54 8.94
CA ARG A 74 -24.07 0.30 9.56
C ARG A 74 -22.66 0.51 10.08
N ARG A 75 -22.37 -0.02 11.28
CA ARG A 75 -21.05 0.04 11.90
C ARG A 75 -20.45 -1.35 12.03
N LEU A 76 -19.16 -1.47 11.70
CA LEU A 76 -18.37 -2.68 11.92
C LEU A 76 -17.06 -2.30 12.60
N VAL A 77 -16.68 -3.06 13.62
CA VAL A 77 -15.43 -2.86 14.35
C VAL A 77 -14.56 -4.08 14.14
N ARG A 78 -13.32 -3.87 13.70
CA ARG A 78 -12.29 -4.90 13.68
C ARG A 78 -11.28 -4.64 14.78
N PRO A 79 -11.31 -5.40 15.89
CA PRO A 79 -10.26 -5.33 16.90
C PRO A 79 -8.95 -5.83 16.29
N GLY A 80 -7.82 -5.29 16.75
CA GLY A 80 -6.50 -5.77 16.30
C GLY A 80 -6.23 -5.60 14.81
N ALA A 81 -6.80 -4.58 14.17
CA ALA A 81 -6.72 -4.44 12.72
C ALA A 81 -5.30 -4.11 12.22
N PHE A 82 -4.52 -3.37 13.02
CA PHE A 82 -3.12 -3.06 12.75
C PHE A 82 -2.38 -2.69 14.03
N THR A 83 -1.05 -2.69 13.97
CA THR A 83 -0.16 -2.30 15.07
C THR A 83 0.68 -1.11 14.67
N VAL A 84 0.70 -0.08 15.50
CA VAL A 84 1.64 1.03 15.35
C VAL A 84 2.93 0.66 16.07
N VAL A 85 4.02 0.64 15.32
CA VAL A 85 5.34 0.32 15.85
C VAL A 85 6.03 1.61 16.28
N GLY A 86 6.62 1.60 17.48
CA GLY A 86 7.44 2.69 17.96
C GLY A 86 8.76 2.73 17.21
N GLY A 87 9.19 3.91 16.79
CA GLY A 87 10.49 4.07 16.13
C GLY A 87 11.60 3.63 17.08
N VAL A 88 12.30 2.56 16.73
CA VAL A 88 13.62 2.29 17.30
C VAL A 88 14.56 3.38 16.76
N ARG A 89 15.41 3.96 17.61
CA ARG A 89 16.47 4.89 17.24
C ARG A 89 17.61 4.22 16.42
N GLY A 90 17.31 3.22 15.61
CA GLY A 90 18.31 2.43 14.89
C GLY A 90 17.98 2.29 13.42
N GLY A 91 18.79 2.92 12.56
CA GLY A 91 19.04 2.43 11.21
C GLY A 91 18.26 3.10 10.09
N VAL A 92 18.99 3.90 9.31
CA VAL A 92 18.70 4.26 7.92
C VAL A 92 18.41 3.00 7.10
N GLY A 93 17.31 2.99 6.34
CA GLY A 93 17.14 2.04 5.23
C GLY A 93 15.70 1.63 4.95
N GLY A 94 15.14 2.09 3.82
CA GLY A 94 14.05 1.40 3.13
C GLY A 94 12.72 2.14 3.11
N GLY A 95 12.62 3.16 2.26
CA GLY A 95 11.31 3.57 1.74
C GLY A 95 10.82 2.53 0.73
N THR A 96 9.55 2.15 0.84
CA THR A 96 8.59 1.96 -0.25
C THR A 96 7.24 1.54 0.36
N VAL A 97 6.40 2.50 0.73
CA VAL A 97 4.95 2.24 0.77
C VAL A 97 4.40 2.78 -0.54
N THR A 98 4.84 2.15 -1.63
CA THR A 98 4.23 2.33 -2.94
C THR A 98 2.77 1.89 -2.82
N GLY A 99 1.86 2.69 -3.38
CA GLY A 99 0.46 2.34 -3.54
C GLY A 99 0.26 1.20 -4.55
N ALA A 100 0.77 0.01 -4.25
CA ALA A 100 0.52 -1.20 -5.00
C ALA A 100 0.17 -2.30 -3.99
N ALA A 101 -1.04 -2.85 -4.10
CA ALA A 101 -1.35 -4.09 -3.41
C ALA A 101 -0.28 -5.13 -3.80
N PRO A 102 0.41 -5.79 -2.85
CA PRO A 102 1.38 -6.85 -3.18
C PRO A 102 0.70 -8.09 -3.80
N ALA A 103 -0.62 -8.05 -4.00
CA ALA A 103 -1.38 -9.11 -4.64
C ALA A 103 -1.21 -9.18 -6.17
N ASP A 104 -0.66 -8.14 -6.84
CA ASP A 104 -0.48 -8.14 -8.31
C ASP A 104 0.98 -8.05 -8.79
N MET A 105 1.97 -8.23 -7.90
CA MET A 105 3.40 -8.26 -8.25
C MET A 105 3.95 -9.69 -8.30
N ALA A 106 3.21 -10.61 -8.93
CA ALA A 106 3.70 -11.97 -9.21
C ALA A 106 4.22 -12.13 -10.65
N ILE A 107 4.16 -11.09 -11.48
CA ILE A 107 4.53 -11.17 -12.91
C ILE A 107 5.48 -10.03 -13.23
N GLY A 108 6.79 -10.30 -13.27
CA GLY A 108 7.76 -9.36 -13.84
C GLY A 108 9.21 -9.44 -13.35
N GLY A 109 9.54 -10.32 -12.41
CA GLY A 109 10.92 -10.43 -11.88
C GLY A 109 11.95 -11.12 -12.81
N GLY A 110 11.66 -11.32 -14.09
CA GLY A 110 12.36 -12.33 -14.91
C GLY A 110 13.43 -11.88 -15.91
N LEU A 111 13.65 -10.59 -16.23
CA LEU A 111 14.29 -10.28 -17.53
C LEU A 111 15.36 -9.17 -17.64
N LEU A 112 15.98 -8.68 -16.56
CA LEU A 112 17.04 -7.64 -16.71
C LEU A 112 18.35 -7.95 -15.98
N ALA A 113 18.87 -9.18 -16.12
CA ALA A 113 20.16 -9.57 -15.53
C ALA A 113 21.27 -9.99 -16.51
N ALA A 114 21.11 -9.90 -17.84
CA ALA A 114 22.14 -10.44 -18.75
C ALA A 114 22.32 -9.72 -20.11
N GLY A 115 22.10 -8.39 -20.20
CA GLY A 115 21.89 -7.75 -21.51
C GLY A 115 22.89 -6.69 -22.03
N THR A 116 23.78 -6.09 -21.23
CA THR A 116 24.45 -4.84 -21.66
C THR A 116 25.95 -4.91 -21.90
N VAL A 117 26.64 -6.01 -21.58
CA VAL A 117 28.07 -6.14 -21.93
C VAL A 117 28.27 -6.65 -23.38
N GLY A 118 27.29 -7.36 -23.96
CA GLY A 118 27.37 -7.86 -25.34
C GLY A 118 26.93 -6.87 -26.43
N GLY A 119 26.05 -5.91 -26.12
CA GLY A 119 25.46 -5.00 -27.12
C GLY A 119 26.37 -3.84 -27.56
N GLY A 120 27.29 -3.40 -26.69
CA GLY A 120 28.20 -2.27 -26.98
C GLY A 120 29.28 -2.62 -28.01
N VAL A 121 29.85 -3.83 -27.93
CA VAL A 121 30.94 -4.27 -28.83
C VAL A 121 30.44 -4.53 -30.25
N PHE A 122 29.21 -5.02 -30.43
CA PHE A 122 28.63 -5.26 -31.75
C PHE A 122 28.29 -3.95 -32.49
N TRP A 123 27.79 -2.94 -31.78
CA TRP A 123 27.44 -1.66 -32.39
C TRP A 123 28.68 -0.81 -32.73
N LEU A 124 29.76 -0.92 -31.95
CA LEU A 124 31.05 -0.29 -32.25
C LEU A 124 31.79 -0.95 -33.43
N ARG A 125 31.46 -2.20 -33.81
CA ARG A 125 32.07 -2.88 -34.96
C ARG A 125 31.50 -2.44 -36.32
N ARG A 126 30.38 -1.71 -36.36
CA ARG A 126 29.68 -1.36 -37.61
C ARG A 126 30.09 -0.02 -38.23
N ARG A 127 30.98 0.77 -37.61
CA ARG A 127 31.43 2.08 -38.13
C ARG A 127 32.88 2.13 -38.61
N THR A 128 33.41 1.03 -39.13
CA THR A 128 34.67 1.06 -39.90
C THR A 128 34.52 0.25 -41.18
N GLY A 129 34.25 0.93 -42.30
CA GLY A 129 34.46 0.35 -43.63
C GLY A 129 33.43 0.71 -44.71
N LYS A 130 33.47 1.96 -45.22
CA LYS A 130 33.65 2.29 -46.66
C LYS A 130 33.18 3.73 -46.95
N ARG A 131 34.14 4.67 -46.88
CA ARG A 131 34.32 5.72 -47.89
C ARG A 131 35.54 5.30 -48.70
N VAL A 132 35.34 4.82 -49.92
CA VAL A 132 36.10 5.13 -51.15
C VAL A 132 35.13 4.90 -52.29
#